data_AF-A0A434V2R2-F1
#
_entry.id   AF-A0A434V2R2-F1
#
_cell.length_a   1.000
_cell.length_b   1.000
_cell.length_c   1.000
_cell.angle_alpha   90.00
_cell.angle_beta   90.00
_cell.angle_gamma   90.00
#
_symmetry.space_group_name_H-M   'P 1'
#
loop_
_entity.id
_entity.type
_entity.pdbx_description
1 polymer ?
#
loop_
_entity_poly.entity_id
_entity_poly.type
_entity_poly.pdbx_seq_one_letter_code
_entity_poly.pdbx_strand_id
1 'polypeptide(L)'
;NGDAGLVTGFYEPQVEASPVRTERFVVPLLSRPADLIDIDDKNRPAGMDPYLAFGRDTPAGPVEYPDRGAIERGALSGRNLEIAWLTDKVDAFFIHVQGAARLKMTDGRLCRVTYAAKSGQRFTGPGRILSEIGEIPLEKVTMQSIRAWFKAHPDRVDEILWQNRSYIFFREAPVEDPALGPIAAAKVPLTPGRSVAVDRLLHTCGTPFYIDAPTLTAFDGNPFRRLMIAPD
;
A
#
# COMPACT_ATOMS: atom_id res chain seq x y z
N ASN A 1 -2.03 -11.62 32.09
CA ASN A 1 -3.20 -11.00 31.43
C ASN A 1 -2.67 -10.01 30.41
N GLY A 2 -2.45 -10.45 29.17
CA GLY A 2 -2.10 -9.55 28.08
C GLY A 2 -3.39 -8.97 27.50
N ASP A 3 -3.40 -7.68 27.25
CA ASP A 3 -4.52 -7.03 26.55
C ASP A 3 -4.73 -7.67 25.17
N ALA A 4 -5.97 -7.69 24.70
CA ALA A 4 -6.31 -8.24 23.40
C ALA A 4 -5.64 -7.43 22.27
N GLY A 5 -4.88 -8.09 21.40
CA GLY A 5 -4.32 -7.50 20.19
C GLY A 5 -5.31 -7.51 19.01
N LEU A 6 -5.05 -6.71 17.98
CA LEU A 6 -5.79 -6.70 16.73
C LEU A 6 -4.99 -7.42 15.63
N VAL A 7 -5.61 -8.40 14.97
CA VAL A 7 -5.04 -9.06 13.78
C VAL A 7 -5.86 -8.68 12.56
N THR A 8 -5.18 -8.32 11.48
CA THR A 8 -5.77 -8.10 10.15
C THR A 8 -5.06 -8.96 9.11
N GLY A 9 -5.64 -9.10 7.91
CA GLY A 9 -5.06 -9.87 6.81
C GLY A 9 -4.69 -8.99 5.62
N PHE A 10 -3.60 -9.35 4.94
CA PHE A 10 -3.15 -8.73 3.69
C PHE A 10 -2.76 -9.83 2.68
N TYR A 11 -2.65 -9.47 1.40
CA TYR A 11 -2.34 -10.39 0.31
C TYR A 11 -1.60 -9.68 -0.82
N GLU A 12 -0.98 -10.45 -1.73
CA GLU A 12 -0.39 -9.91 -2.96
C GLU A 12 -1.45 -9.94 -4.08
N PRO A 13 -2.07 -8.81 -4.46
CA PRO A 13 -3.04 -8.76 -5.53
C PRO A 13 -2.38 -9.08 -6.87
N GLN A 14 -3.14 -9.72 -7.74
CA GLN A 14 -2.75 -9.96 -9.13
C GLN A 14 -3.72 -9.21 -10.05
N VAL A 15 -3.21 -8.29 -10.85
CA VAL A 15 -4.01 -7.42 -11.73
C VAL A 15 -3.47 -7.39 -13.15
N GLU A 16 -4.33 -7.08 -14.13
CA GLU A 16 -3.90 -6.77 -15.49
C GLU A 16 -3.26 -5.37 -15.53
N ALA A 17 -2.18 -5.23 -16.29
CA ALA A 17 -1.49 -3.95 -16.47
C ALA A 17 -0.91 -3.81 -17.87
N SER A 18 -0.66 -2.58 -18.30
CA SER A 18 -0.01 -2.26 -19.58
C SER A 18 1.32 -1.55 -19.34
N PRO A 19 2.37 -1.86 -20.13
CA PRO A 19 3.64 -1.12 -20.04
C PRO A 19 3.53 0.31 -20.58
N VAL A 20 2.48 0.60 -21.36
CA VAL A 20 2.22 1.92 -21.95
C VAL A 20 0.81 2.39 -21.64
N ARG A 21 0.62 3.70 -21.58
CA ARG A 21 -0.72 4.31 -21.45
C ARG A 21 -1.53 4.02 -22.70
N THR A 22 -2.80 3.63 -22.51
CA THR A 22 -3.77 3.42 -23.59
C THR A 22 -5.12 4.03 -23.19
N GLU A 23 -6.14 3.93 -24.03
CA GLU A 23 -7.51 4.33 -23.67
C GLU A 23 -8.06 3.54 -22.47
N ARG A 24 -7.69 2.25 -22.35
CA ARG A 24 -8.15 1.36 -21.27
C ARG A 24 -7.24 1.43 -20.04
N PHE A 25 -5.93 1.57 -20.22
CA PHE A 25 -4.93 1.58 -19.14
C PHE A 25 -4.42 3.00 -18.91
N VAL A 26 -5.04 3.70 -17.96
CA VAL A 26 -4.88 5.15 -17.74
C VAL A 26 -4.40 5.52 -16.33
N VAL A 27 -4.33 4.56 -15.41
CA VAL A 27 -3.95 4.80 -14.01
C VAL A 27 -2.52 4.33 -13.76
N PRO A 28 -1.54 5.21 -13.54
CA PRO A 28 -0.15 4.80 -13.41
C PRO A 28 0.17 4.24 -12.02
N LEU A 29 1.04 3.22 -11.97
CA LEU A 29 1.85 2.90 -10.80
C LEU A 29 3.21 3.58 -10.94
N LEU A 30 3.59 4.39 -9.96
CA LEU A 30 4.76 5.25 -10.04
C LEU A 30 5.97 4.66 -9.30
N SER A 31 7.14 4.84 -9.90
CA SER A 31 8.44 4.62 -9.28
C SER A 31 8.82 5.75 -8.32
N ARG A 32 9.79 5.49 -7.42
CA ARG A 32 10.33 6.50 -6.50
C ARG A 32 10.93 7.67 -7.30
N PRO A 33 10.40 8.91 -7.16
CA PRO A 33 10.99 10.08 -7.79
C PRO A 33 12.39 10.38 -7.22
N ALA A 34 13.30 10.86 -8.07
CA ALA A 34 14.67 11.20 -7.63
C ALA A 34 14.73 12.34 -6.61
N ASP A 35 13.74 13.23 -6.62
CA ASP A 35 13.60 14.32 -5.64
C ASP A 35 12.88 13.89 -4.35
N LEU A 36 12.48 12.62 -4.19
CA LEU A 36 11.90 12.09 -2.96
C LEU A 36 13.01 11.54 -2.06
N ILE A 37 13.38 12.31 -1.03
CA ILE A 37 14.46 12.00 -0.09
C ILE A 37 13.91 11.54 1.27
N ASP A 38 14.72 10.77 1.98
CA ASP A 38 14.46 10.39 3.37
C ASP A 38 14.72 11.59 4.29
N ILE A 39 13.86 11.80 5.29
CA ILE A 39 13.97 12.89 6.27
C ILE A 39 14.38 12.34 7.62
N ASP A 40 15.43 12.92 8.19
CA ASP A 40 15.95 12.61 9.52
C ASP A 40 16.28 13.91 10.29
N ASP A 41 16.79 13.78 11.51
CA ASP A 41 17.11 14.93 12.35
C ASP A 41 18.23 15.83 11.78
N LYS A 42 18.99 15.38 10.77
CA LYS A 42 20.09 16.15 10.16
C LYS A 42 19.61 17.06 9.03
N ASN A 43 18.59 16.65 8.29
CA ASN A 43 18.09 17.40 7.13
C ASN A 43 16.68 17.98 7.30
N ARG A 44 15.98 17.67 8.41
CA ARG A 44 14.63 18.15 8.67
C ARG A 44 14.61 19.68 8.83
N PRO A 45 13.84 20.41 8.00
CA PRO A 45 13.69 21.85 8.15
C PRO A 45 12.84 22.18 9.38
N ALA A 46 13.06 23.36 9.96
CA ALA A 46 12.27 23.85 11.08
C ALA A 46 10.78 23.92 10.70
N GLY A 47 9.91 23.38 11.55
CA GLY A 47 8.46 23.39 11.36
C GLY A 47 7.87 22.22 10.56
N MET A 48 8.69 21.35 9.97
CA MET A 48 8.19 20.11 9.35
C MET A 48 7.72 19.12 10.42
N ASP A 49 6.54 18.51 10.22
CA ASP A 49 5.99 17.51 11.14
C ASP A 49 7.01 16.38 11.37
N PRO A 50 7.41 16.10 12.63
CA PRO A 50 8.35 15.02 12.95
C PRO A 50 7.92 13.63 12.46
N TYR A 51 6.63 13.43 12.17
CA TYR A 51 6.11 12.21 11.56
C TYR A 51 6.63 11.97 10.15
N LEU A 52 6.97 13.02 9.40
CA LEU A 52 7.39 12.90 8.02
C LEU A 52 8.82 12.33 7.97
N ALA A 53 8.90 11.10 7.46
CA ALA A 53 10.14 10.39 7.16
C ALA A 53 10.58 10.56 5.70
N PHE A 54 9.78 11.27 4.89
CA PHE A 54 10.07 11.56 3.49
C PHE A 54 9.70 13.00 3.15
N GLY A 55 10.44 13.60 2.23
CA GLY A 55 10.24 14.96 1.76
C GLY A 55 10.74 15.14 0.33
N ARG A 56 10.37 16.28 -0.28
CA ARG A 56 10.83 16.68 -1.60
C ARG A 56 12.08 17.53 -1.47
N ASP A 57 13.16 17.13 -2.12
CA ASP A 57 14.36 17.96 -2.22
C ASP A 57 14.14 19.13 -3.19
N THR A 58 14.53 20.33 -2.78
CA THR A 58 14.41 21.56 -3.57
C THR A 58 15.63 22.45 -3.36
N PRO A 59 15.91 23.42 -4.25
CA PRO A 59 17.01 24.38 -4.04
C PRO A 59 16.93 25.18 -2.74
N ALA A 60 15.73 25.32 -2.15
CA ALA A 60 15.52 26.01 -0.88
C ALA A 60 15.60 25.08 0.34
N GLY A 61 15.90 23.79 0.11
CA GLY A 61 15.89 22.73 1.12
C GLY A 61 14.67 21.81 1.02
N PRO A 62 14.60 20.79 1.89
CA PRO A 62 13.51 19.81 1.86
C PRO A 62 12.15 20.45 2.18
N VAL A 63 11.09 20.01 1.50
CA VAL A 63 9.70 20.39 1.77
C VAL A 63 8.79 19.17 1.82
N GLU A 64 7.53 19.32 2.25
CA GLU A 64 6.57 18.22 2.18
C GLU A 64 6.35 17.75 0.74
N TYR A 65 6.24 16.44 0.54
CA TYR A 65 5.91 15.90 -0.78
C TYR A 65 4.42 16.10 -1.11
N PRO A 66 4.05 16.27 -2.40
CA PRO A 66 2.66 16.25 -2.84
C PRO A 66 1.87 15.05 -2.29
N ASP A 67 0.63 15.30 -1.89
CA ASP A 67 -0.27 14.24 -1.45
C ASP A 67 -0.90 13.48 -2.62
N ARG A 68 -1.63 12.41 -2.30
CA ARG A 68 -2.33 11.57 -3.28
C ARG A 68 -3.15 12.39 -4.27
N GLY A 69 -3.98 13.32 -3.78
CA GLY A 69 -4.85 14.11 -4.64
C GLY A 69 -4.04 14.95 -5.63
N ALA A 70 -2.98 15.60 -5.16
CA ALA A 70 -2.08 16.35 -6.04
C ALA A 70 -1.37 15.45 -7.06
N ILE A 71 -0.88 14.28 -6.65
CA ILE A 71 -0.20 13.31 -7.52
C ILE A 71 -1.17 12.77 -8.60
N GLU A 72 -2.36 12.34 -8.21
CA GLU A 72 -3.36 11.79 -9.14
C GLU A 72 -3.95 12.87 -10.08
N ARG A 73 -3.86 14.15 -9.71
CA ARG A 73 -4.15 15.29 -10.59
C ARG A 73 -2.97 15.74 -11.46
N GLY A 74 -1.84 15.03 -11.41
CA GLY A 74 -0.73 15.22 -12.35
C GLY A 74 0.47 16.01 -11.82
N ALA A 75 0.63 16.17 -10.49
CA ALA A 75 1.81 16.83 -9.93
C ALA A 75 3.15 16.18 -10.33
N LEU A 76 3.12 14.92 -10.79
CA LEU A 76 4.29 14.16 -11.24
C LEU A 76 4.24 13.80 -12.74
N SER A 77 3.29 14.33 -13.50
CA SER A 77 3.15 14.02 -14.93
C SER A 77 4.36 14.49 -15.75
N GLY A 78 4.72 13.73 -16.78
CA GLY A 78 5.82 14.07 -17.69
C GLY A 78 7.22 13.82 -17.12
N ARG A 79 7.32 13.11 -15.99
CA ARG A 79 8.59 12.78 -15.33
C ARG A 79 9.11 11.38 -15.65
N ASN A 80 8.42 10.62 -16.51
CA ASN A 80 8.75 9.23 -16.87
C ASN A 80 8.95 8.33 -15.65
N LEU A 81 7.99 8.37 -14.72
CA LEU A 81 8.02 7.61 -13.47
C LEU A 81 7.15 6.36 -13.53
N GLU A 82 6.33 6.20 -14.56
CA GLU A 82 5.31 5.17 -14.69
C GLU A 82 5.95 3.80 -14.96
N ILE A 83 5.78 2.86 -14.02
CA ILE A 83 6.23 1.47 -14.14
C ILE A 83 5.25 0.66 -14.99
N ALA A 84 3.95 0.88 -14.74
CA ALA A 84 2.86 0.22 -15.42
C ALA A 84 1.59 1.07 -15.32
N TRP A 85 0.63 0.78 -16.19
CA TRP A 85 -0.67 1.42 -16.25
C TRP A 85 -1.76 0.40 -15.95
N LEU A 86 -2.68 0.73 -15.05
CA LEU A 86 -3.85 -0.04 -14.66
C LEU A 86 -5.12 0.56 -15.25
N THR A 87 -6.20 -0.21 -15.23
CA THR A 87 -7.50 0.21 -15.74
C THR A 87 -8.34 0.97 -14.72
N ASP A 88 -8.08 0.76 -13.43
CA ASP A 88 -8.96 1.18 -12.36
C ASP A 88 -8.20 1.79 -11.18
N LYS A 89 -8.69 2.92 -10.67
CA LYS A 89 -8.07 3.65 -9.55
C LYS A 89 -8.25 2.94 -8.21
N VAL A 90 -9.36 2.21 -8.03
CA VAL A 90 -9.62 1.46 -6.80
C VAL A 90 -8.63 0.30 -6.69
N ASP A 91 -8.35 -0.41 -7.79
CA ASP A 91 -7.30 -1.43 -7.82
C ASP A 91 -5.91 -0.85 -7.53
N ALA A 92 -5.55 0.27 -8.17
CA ALA A 92 -4.30 0.98 -7.85
C ALA A 92 -4.22 1.35 -6.36
N PHE A 93 -5.32 1.85 -5.79
CA PHE A 93 -5.39 2.18 -4.36
C PHE A 93 -5.18 0.96 -3.47
N PHE A 94 -5.87 -0.15 -3.74
CA PHE A 94 -5.68 -1.37 -2.96
C PHE A 94 -4.26 -1.92 -3.10
N ILE A 95 -3.62 -1.81 -4.27
CA ILE A 95 -2.20 -2.14 -4.44
C ILE A 95 -1.32 -1.26 -3.54
N HIS A 96 -1.60 0.04 -3.43
CA HIS A 96 -0.90 0.90 -2.46
C HIS A 96 -1.11 0.44 -1.01
N VAL A 97 -2.32 0.00 -0.64
CA VAL A 97 -2.61 -0.53 0.71
C VAL A 97 -1.86 -1.84 0.98
N GLN A 98 -1.79 -2.73 -0.01
CA GLN A 98 -1.08 -4.02 0.14
C GLN A 98 0.45 -3.87 0.06
N GLY A 99 0.96 -2.79 -0.54
CA GLY A 99 2.39 -2.51 -0.65
C GLY A 99 3.13 -3.33 -1.70
N ALA A 100 2.46 -4.27 -2.37
CA ALA A 100 3.00 -5.06 -3.47
C ALA A 100 1.90 -5.58 -4.39
N ALA A 101 2.26 -5.99 -5.60
CA ALA A 101 1.34 -6.63 -6.54
C ALA A 101 2.08 -7.47 -7.60
N ARG A 102 1.39 -8.46 -8.17
CA ARG A 102 1.75 -9.10 -9.43
C ARG A 102 0.98 -8.48 -10.58
N LEU A 103 1.69 -8.08 -11.61
CA LEU A 103 1.15 -7.44 -12.80
C LEU A 103 1.22 -8.43 -13.96
N LYS A 104 0.05 -8.85 -14.43
CA LYS A 104 -0.11 -9.58 -15.70
C LYS A 104 -0.07 -8.55 -16.82
N MET A 105 1.11 -8.39 -17.42
CA MET A 105 1.33 -7.36 -18.43
C MET A 105 0.65 -7.76 -19.76
N THR A 106 0.11 -6.77 -20.48
CA THR A 106 -0.51 -6.96 -21.80
C THR A 106 0.46 -7.47 -22.86
N ASP A 107 1.77 -7.34 -22.65
CA ASP A 107 2.84 -7.89 -23.49
C ASP A 107 3.20 -9.36 -23.16
N GLY A 108 2.48 -9.98 -22.22
CA GLY A 108 2.69 -11.37 -21.80
C GLY A 108 3.67 -11.55 -20.65
N ARG A 109 4.39 -10.49 -20.22
CA ARG A 109 5.28 -10.58 -19.05
C ARG A 109 4.47 -10.68 -17.75
N LEU A 110 5.06 -11.36 -16.77
CA LEU A 110 4.63 -11.27 -15.38
C LEU A 110 5.66 -10.39 -14.63
N CYS A 111 5.22 -9.22 -14.17
CA CYS A 111 6.04 -8.32 -13.37
C CYS A 111 5.56 -8.36 -11.91
N ARG A 112 6.46 -8.16 -10.96
CA ARG A 112 6.11 -7.90 -9.56
C ARG A 112 6.58 -6.51 -9.18
N VAL A 113 5.72 -5.78 -8.50
CA VAL A 113 6.05 -4.49 -7.90
C VAL A 113 5.99 -4.62 -6.39
N THR A 114 6.93 -3.98 -5.70
CA THR A 114 6.98 -3.90 -4.24
C THR A 114 7.30 -2.48 -3.79
N TYR A 115 6.94 -2.15 -2.55
CA TYR A 115 7.18 -0.87 -1.92
C TYR A 115 8.63 -0.39 -2.10
N ALA A 116 8.78 0.86 -2.53
CA ALA A 116 10.06 1.56 -2.61
C ALA A 116 10.10 2.76 -1.65
N ALA A 117 9.03 3.55 -1.60
CA ALA A 117 8.92 4.73 -0.73
C ALA A 117 7.44 5.13 -0.57
N LYS A 118 7.17 6.13 0.27
CA LYS A 118 5.88 6.83 0.33
C LYS A 118 6.09 8.33 0.27
N SER A 119 5.04 9.06 -0.12
CA SER A 119 4.98 10.54 -0.11
C SER A 119 5.24 11.19 1.27
N GLY A 120 5.36 10.40 2.35
CA GLY A 120 5.49 10.88 3.74
C GLY A 120 4.15 11.14 4.42
N GLN A 121 3.13 11.53 3.67
CA GLN A 121 1.79 11.88 4.18
C GLN A 121 1.10 10.73 4.94
N ARG A 122 0.19 11.09 5.85
CA ARG A 122 -0.55 10.13 6.70
C ARG A 122 -1.53 9.30 5.89
N PHE A 123 -1.71 8.04 6.32
CA PHE A 123 -2.68 7.13 5.73
C PHE A 123 -4.05 7.29 6.38
N THR A 124 -5.10 7.33 5.55
CA THR A 124 -6.50 7.24 5.99
C THR A 124 -7.19 6.16 5.17
N GLY A 125 -7.79 5.15 5.83
CA GLY A 125 -8.46 4.05 5.13
C GLY A 125 -9.85 4.44 4.62
N PRO A 126 -10.25 4.04 3.41
CA PRO A 126 -11.55 4.37 2.82
C PRO A 126 -12.72 3.85 3.66
N GLY A 127 -12.56 2.69 4.31
CA GLY A 127 -13.58 2.13 5.19
C GLY A 127 -13.93 3.01 6.39
N ARG A 128 -12.93 3.68 6.98
CA ARG A 128 -13.15 4.64 8.07
C ARG A 128 -13.94 5.84 7.57
N ILE A 129 -13.52 6.42 6.45
CA ILE A 129 -14.17 7.59 5.84
C ILE A 129 -15.63 7.26 5.53
N LEU A 130 -15.89 6.17 4.82
CA LEU A 130 -17.24 5.73 4.44
C LEU A 130 -18.13 5.48 5.65
N SER A 131 -17.57 5.00 6.75
CA SER A 131 -18.32 4.85 8.00
C SER A 131 -18.60 6.17 8.70
N GLU A 132 -17.64 7.10 8.73
CA GLU A 132 -17.82 8.42 9.35
C GLU A 132 -18.87 9.27 8.62
N ILE A 133 -18.99 9.13 7.30
CA ILE A 133 -20.02 9.83 6.50
C ILE A 133 -21.34 9.05 6.37
N GLY A 134 -21.47 7.90 7.05
CA GLY A 134 -22.73 7.13 7.12
C GLY A 134 -23.06 6.26 5.90
N GLU A 135 -22.14 6.09 4.96
CA GLU A 135 -22.33 5.30 3.74
C GLU A 135 -22.24 3.78 3.99
N ILE A 136 -21.37 3.36 4.91
CA ILE A 136 -21.22 1.96 5.32
C ILE A 136 -21.14 1.88 6.85
N PRO A 137 -22.07 1.20 7.54
CA PRO A 137 -21.96 0.98 8.98
C PRO A 137 -20.63 0.32 9.35
N LEU A 138 -20.00 0.74 10.46
CA LEU A 138 -18.65 0.32 10.85
C LEU A 138 -18.51 -1.22 10.91
N GLU A 139 -19.51 -1.91 11.44
CA GLU A 139 -19.57 -3.36 11.55
C GLU A 139 -19.67 -4.09 10.21
N LYS A 140 -20.00 -3.38 9.13
CA LYS A 140 -20.07 -3.89 7.75
C LYS A 140 -18.89 -3.45 6.88
N VAL A 141 -17.93 -2.72 7.43
CA VAL A 141 -16.74 -2.28 6.69
C VAL A 141 -15.84 -3.48 6.41
N THR A 142 -15.81 -3.90 5.15
CA THR A 142 -14.95 -4.96 4.63
C THR A 142 -14.37 -4.51 3.28
N MET A 143 -13.30 -5.14 2.81
CA MET A 143 -12.76 -4.83 1.48
C MET A 143 -13.82 -5.01 0.39
N GLN A 144 -14.69 -6.02 0.53
CA GLN A 144 -15.75 -6.33 -0.41
C GLN A 144 -16.84 -5.24 -0.40
N SER A 145 -17.29 -4.79 0.78
CA SER A 145 -18.31 -3.74 0.87
C SER A 145 -17.79 -2.39 0.37
N ILE A 146 -16.52 -2.05 0.66
CA ILE A 146 -15.87 -0.85 0.13
C ILE A 146 -15.78 -0.89 -1.40
N ARG A 147 -15.32 -2.01 -1.98
CA ARG A 147 -15.24 -2.18 -3.44
C ARG A 147 -16.61 -2.12 -4.10
N ALA A 148 -17.63 -2.71 -3.48
CA ALA A 148 -19.00 -2.65 -3.96
C ALA A 148 -19.53 -1.21 -3.96
N TRP A 149 -19.24 -0.44 -2.90
CA TRP A 149 -19.63 0.96 -2.81
C TRP A 149 -18.97 1.82 -3.90
N PHE A 150 -17.67 1.66 -4.15
CA PHE A 150 -16.99 2.38 -5.23
C PHE A 150 -17.55 2.06 -6.61
N LYS A 151 -17.89 0.79 -6.85
CA LYS A 151 -18.51 0.38 -8.11
C LYS A 151 -19.89 1.01 -8.30
N ALA A 152 -20.63 1.24 -7.22
CA ALA A 152 -21.95 1.87 -7.24
C ALA A 152 -21.88 3.41 -7.35
N HIS A 153 -20.77 4.04 -6.93
CA HIS A 153 -20.59 5.49 -6.89
C HIS A 153 -19.29 5.93 -7.59
N PRO A 154 -19.16 5.69 -8.91
CA PRO A 154 -17.92 5.98 -9.65
C PRO A 154 -17.54 7.47 -9.64
N ASP A 155 -18.53 8.37 -9.55
CA ASP A 155 -18.37 9.82 -9.46
C ASP A 155 -17.78 10.30 -8.13
N ARG A 156 -17.86 9.48 -7.09
CA ARG A 156 -17.37 9.80 -5.73
C ARG A 156 -16.10 9.05 -5.35
N VAL A 157 -15.50 8.30 -6.29
CA VAL A 157 -14.26 7.57 -6.02
C VAL A 157 -13.15 8.52 -5.57
N ASP A 158 -12.92 9.60 -6.33
CA ASP A 158 -11.85 10.56 -6.03
C ASP A 158 -12.10 11.31 -4.71
N GLU A 159 -13.36 11.63 -4.39
CA GLU A 159 -13.77 12.26 -3.12
C GLU A 159 -13.26 11.46 -1.91
N ILE A 160 -13.44 10.14 -1.93
CA ILE A 160 -13.08 9.25 -0.83
C ILE A 160 -11.59 8.88 -0.89
N LEU A 161 -11.06 8.52 -2.06
CA LEU A 161 -9.68 8.07 -2.17
C LEU A 161 -8.69 9.18 -1.80
N TRP A 162 -8.96 10.44 -2.16
CA TRP A 162 -8.06 11.56 -1.88
C TRP A 162 -8.01 12.00 -0.41
N GLN A 163 -8.94 11.54 0.44
CA GLN A 163 -8.81 11.70 1.90
C GLN A 163 -7.61 10.91 2.45
N ASN A 164 -7.19 9.85 1.76
CA ASN A 164 -5.91 9.22 2.01
C ASN A 164 -4.78 10.03 1.39
N ARG A 165 -4.19 10.97 2.16
CA ARG A 165 -3.09 11.80 1.65
C ARG A 165 -1.83 10.98 1.29
N SER A 166 -1.64 9.81 1.89
CA SER A 166 -0.52 8.90 1.58
C SER A 166 -0.60 8.31 0.17
N TYR A 167 0.47 8.49 -0.59
CA TYR A 167 0.75 7.82 -1.86
C TYR A 167 1.99 6.92 -1.75
N ILE A 168 1.95 5.72 -2.34
CA ILE A 168 3.04 4.73 -2.28
C ILE A 168 3.73 4.66 -3.65
N PHE A 169 5.05 4.68 -3.64
CA PHE A 169 5.90 4.50 -4.80
C PHE A 169 6.50 3.10 -4.80
N PHE A 170 6.62 2.52 -5.97
CA PHE A 170 7.06 1.13 -6.14
C PHE A 170 8.42 1.04 -6.82
N ARG A 171 8.95 -0.17 -6.83
CA ARG A 171 10.02 -0.61 -7.71
C ARG A 171 9.66 -1.98 -8.26
N GLU A 172 10.18 -2.31 -9.42
CA GLU A 172 10.11 -3.66 -9.94
C GLU A 172 10.94 -4.61 -9.07
N ALA A 173 10.47 -5.84 -8.94
CA ALA A 173 11.17 -6.96 -8.35
C ALA A 173 10.97 -8.17 -9.26
N PRO A 174 12.03 -8.95 -9.56
CA PRO A 174 11.88 -10.16 -10.37
C PRO A 174 10.97 -11.16 -9.66
N VAL A 175 10.16 -11.89 -10.44
CA VAL A 175 9.39 -13.04 -9.97
C VAL A 175 10.26 -14.27 -10.15
N GLU A 176 11.22 -14.47 -9.24
CA GLU A 176 12.14 -15.62 -9.30
C GLU A 176 11.41 -16.93 -8.97
N ASP A 177 10.58 -16.92 -7.92
CA ASP A 177 9.70 -18.02 -7.55
C ASP A 177 8.25 -17.52 -7.39
N PRO A 178 7.32 -17.95 -8.27
CA PRO A 178 5.91 -17.61 -8.16
C PRO A 178 5.22 -18.15 -6.90
N ALA A 179 5.79 -19.14 -6.20
CA ALA A 179 5.24 -19.66 -4.94
C ALA A 179 5.56 -18.75 -3.74
N LEU A 180 6.60 -17.91 -3.85
CA LEU A 180 6.97 -16.95 -2.81
C LEU A 180 6.17 -15.66 -2.94
N GLY A 181 5.86 -15.05 -1.80
CA GLY A 181 5.23 -13.73 -1.71
C GLY A 181 6.21 -12.60 -2.05
N PRO A 182 5.76 -11.34 -1.94
CA PRO A 182 6.59 -10.18 -2.25
C PRO A 182 7.77 -10.05 -1.27
N ILE A 183 8.82 -9.33 -1.68
CA ILE A 183 9.89 -8.93 -0.76
C ILE A 183 9.37 -7.82 0.15
N ALA A 184 9.48 -8.03 1.46
CA ALA A 184 8.95 -7.15 2.50
C ALA A 184 10.05 -6.32 3.22
N ALA A 185 9.72 -5.70 4.36
CA ALA A 185 10.60 -4.78 5.07
C ALA A 185 11.96 -5.39 5.48
N ALA A 186 12.02 -6.69 5.80
CA ALA A 186 13.24 -7.42 6.14
C ALA A 186 14.06 -7.88 4.92
N LYS A 187 13.69 -7.46 3.70
CA LYS A 187 14.38 -7.79 2.43
C LYS A 187 14.38 -9.29 2.08
N VAL A 188 13.48 -10.06 2.68
CA VAL A 188 13.23 -11.46 2.34
C VAL A 188 11.81 -11.64 1.76
N PRO A 189 11.57 -12.65 0.90
CA PRO A 189 10.22 -12.97 0.44
C PRO A 189 9.29 -13.41 1.57
N LEU A 190 8.01 -13.03 1.47
CA LEU A 190 6.99 -13.50 2.40
C LEU A 190 6.58 -14.96 2.12
N THR A 191 6.28 -15.70 3.18
CA THR A 191 5.75 -17.07 3.09
C THR A 191 4.24 -17.04 3.37
N PRO A 192 3.39 -17.49 2.43
CA PRO A 192 1.93 -17.48 2.60
C PRO A 192 1.48 -18.12 3.91
N GLY A 193 0.69 -17.39 4.70
CA GLY A 193 0.14 -17.86 5.97
C GLY A 193 1.17 -18.09 7.10
N ARG A 194 2.43 -17.71 6.90
CA ARG A 194 3.53 -17.85 7.87
C ARG A 194 4.31 -16.56 8.13
N SER A 195 4.04 -15.49 7.40
CA SER A 195 4.60 -14.17 7.64
C SER A 195 3.58 -13.22 8.28
N VAL A 196 4.02 -12.46 9.29
CA VAL A 196 3.24 -11.42 9.96
C VAL A 196 3.94 -10.07 9.85
N ALA A 197 3.18 -9.00 9.63
CA ALA A 197 3.68 -7.64 9.68
C ALA A 197 3.55 -7.09 11.11
N VAL A 198 4.58 -6.43 11.62
CA VAL A 198 4.64 -5.93 13.01
C VAL A 198 5.08 -4.48 13.10
N ASP A 199 4.77 -3.80 14.21
CA ASP A 199 5.31 -2.47 14.48
C ASP A 199 6.82 -2.56 14.75
N ARG A 200 7.62 -1.99 13.86
CA ARG A 200 9.09 -2.02 13.91
C ARG A 200 9.69 -1.16 15.02
N LEU A 201 8.91 -0.25 15.63
CA LEU A 201 9.34 0.48 16.82
C LEU A 201 9.24 -0.40 18.08
N LEU A 202 8.44 -1.46 18.03
CA LEU A 202 8.20 -2.37 19.15
C LEU A 202 8.89 -3.72 18.97
N HIS A 203 9.06 -4.18 17.72
CA HIS A 203 9.49 -5.53 17.40
C HIS A 203 10.62 -5.60 16.37
N THR A 204 11.53 -6.55 16.56
CA THR A 204 12.65 -6.81 15.65
C THR A 204 12.23 -7.73 14.50
N CYS A 205 12.57 -7.38 13.26
CA CYS A 205 12.33 -8.25 12.11
C CYS A 205 12.98 -9.64 12.28
N GLY A 206 12.28 -10.68 11.85
CA GLY A 206 12.69 -12.09 11.98
C GLY A 206 12.22 -12.78 13.26
N THR A 207 11.64 -12.03 14.21
CA THR A 207 11.12 -12.60 15.46
C THR A 207 9.97 -13.57 15.18
N PRO A 208 9.98 -14.78 15.78
CA PRO A 208 8.84 -15.68 15.73
C PRO A 208 7.69 -15.21 16.64
N PHE A 209 6.46 -15.23 16.14
CA PHE A 209 5.23 -14.92 16.87
C PHE A 209 4.26 -16.09 16.79
N TYR A 210 3.74 -16.53 17.93
CA TYR A 210 2.61 -17.45 17.96
C TYR A 210 1.32 -16.64 18.07
N ILE A 211 0.49 -16.68 17.03
CA ILE A 211 -0.78 -15.95 16.98
C ILE A 211 -1.91 -16.91 17.36
N ASP A 212 -2.66 -16.57 18.41
CA ASP A 212 -3.91 -17.22 18.81
C ASP A 212 -5.08 -16.24 18.63
N ALA A 213 -5.81 -16.39 17.53
CA ALA A 213 -6.96 -15.58 17.16
C ALA A 213 -8.19 -16.48 17.00
N PRO A 214 -8.89 -16.82 18.10
CA PRO A 214 -9.88 -17.89 18.10
C PRO A 214 -11.14 -17.60 17.29
N THR A 215 -11.46 -16.33 17.06
CA THR A 215 -12.60 -15.88 16.26
C THR A 215 -12.30 -15.83 14.75
N LEU A 216 -11.03 -15.93 14.35
CA LEU A 216 -10.62 -15.93 12.95
C LEU A 216 -10.67 -17.37 12.41
N THR A 217 -11.72 -17.70 11.66
CA THR A 217 -11.95 -19.06 11.10
C THR A 217 -11.85 -19.13 9.58
N ALA A 218 -11.46 -18.03 8.92
CA ALA A 218 -11.52 -17.89 7.46
C ALA A 218 -10.59 -18.80 6.65
N PHE A 219 -9.61 -19.46 7.26
CA PHE A 219 -8.60 -20.24 6.54
C PHE A 219 -8.98 -21.71 6.33
N ASP A 220 -9.56 -22.35 7.34
CA ASP A 220 -9.85 -23.78 7.36
C ASP A 220 -11.06 -24.13 8.25
N GLY A 221 -11.85 -23.12 8.63
CA GLY A 221 -12.97 -23.27 9.56
C GLY A 221 -12.56 -23.41 11.02
N ASN A 222 -11.27 -23.58 11.32
CA ASN A 222 -10.76 -23.70 12.69
C ASN A 222 -10.23 -22.36 13.21
N PRO A 223 -10.19 -22.19 14.55
CA PRO A 223 -9.48 -21.09 15.21
C PRO A 223 -8.05 -20.89 14.66
N PHE A 224 -7.71 -19.66 14.26
CA PHE A 224 -6.37 -19.35 13.77
C PHE A 224 -5.34 -19.43 14.91
N ARG A 225 -4.52 -20.49 14.88
CA ARG A 225 -3.48 -20.77 15.88
C ARG A 225 -2.19 -21.23 15.21
N ARG A 226 -1.27 -20.29 14.95
CA ARG A 226 -0.09 -20.59 14.13
C ARG A 226 1.14 -19.83 14.59
N LEU A 227 2.29 -20.51 14.54
CA LEU A 227 3.60 -19.87 14.58
C LEU A 227 3.87 -19.19 13.23
N MET A 228 4.26 -17.93 13.30
CA MET A 228 4.58 -17.04 12.18
C MET A 228 5.95 -16.37 12.43
N ILE A 229 6.57 -15.85 11.39
CA ILE A 229 7.79 -15.04 11.45
C ILE A 229 7.42 -13.60 11.12
N ALA A 230 8.10 -12.61 11.71
CA ALA A 230 7.88 -11.19 11.44
C ALA A 230 8.90 -10.60 10.43
N PRO A 231 8.81 -10.87 9.12
CA PRO A 231 9.72 -10.30 8.11
C PRO A 231 9.26 -8.92 7.60
N ASP A 232 8.14 -8.39 8.08
CA ASP A 232 7.55 -7.12 7.63
C ASP A 232 7.31 -6.17 8.79
#